data_AF-A0A0C3RYX5-F1
#
_entry.id   AF-A0A0C3RYX5-F1
#
_cell.length_a   1.000
_cell.length_b   1.000
_cell.length_c   1.000
_cell.angle_alpha   90.00
_cell.angle_beta   90.00
_cell.angle_gamma   90.00
#
_symmetry.space_group_name_H-M   'P 1'
#
loop_
_entity.id
_entity.type
_entity.pdbx_description
1 polymer ?
#
loop_
_entity_poly.entity_id
_entity_poly.type
_entity_poly.pdbx_seq_one_letter_code
_entity_poly.pdbx_strand_id
1 'polypeptide(L)'
;QKCDCAHPVCNQCVRFGRERDCEYSEKDQRSRTEILEETISNLQARVRELESGSGPASGRRAAPPASGPAEQRSFSARFGGAELRPDVVRLVQCHVLLAHYFFTDGQFREGRQHTADAVSLVLLHQLHKIRSPRGRDASKTHLVGVGVAHTAMPPPADLIEEGERTHAFWHVYILDKIWASLLGCPSLLVEDGSPATEIDTPWPLALDQYADVSRDSSAL
;
A
#
# COMPACT_ATOMS: atom_id res chain seq x y z
N GLN A 1 -10.10 -11.46 -56.49
CA GLN A 1 -9.18 -12.50 -55.99
C GLN A 1 -9.42 -12.61 -54.49
N LYS A 2 -9.75 -13.79 -53.95
CA LYS A 2 -10.08 -14.00 -52.52
C LYS A 2 -8.80 -14.38 -51.75
N CYS A 3 -8.67 -13.97 -50.49
CA CYS A 3 -7.56 -14.37 -49.62
C CYS A 3 -7.88 -15.73 -49.00
N ASP A 4 -6.93 -16.68 -49.03
CA ASP A 4 -7.12 -18.06 -48.56
C ASP A 4 -6.88 -18.23 -47.05
N CYS A 5 -6.60 -17.15 -46.32
CA CYS A 5 -6.44 -17.09 -44.86
C CYS A 5 -5.47 -18.12 -44.23
N ALA A 6 -4.53 -18.68 -45.00
CA ALA A 6 -3.50 -19.56 -44.46
C ALA A 6 -2.49 -18.78 -43.58
N HIS A 7 -2.13 -19.31 -42.42
CA HIS A 7 -1.19 -18.70 -41.47
C HIS A 7 0.16 -19.46 -41.52
N PRO A 8 1.34 -18.81 -41.41
CA PRO A 8 1.62 -17.40 -41.06
C PRO A 8 1.51 -16.38 -42.21
N VAL A 9 1.49 -16.81 -43.48
CA VAL A 9 1.36 -15.93 -44.64
C VAL A 9 0.33 -16.53 -45.60
N CYS A 10 -0.57 -15.69 -46.11
CA CYS A 10 -1.59 -16.13 -47.06
C CYS A 10 -0.95 -16.67 -48.35
N ASN A 11 -1.45 -17.80 -48.89
CA ASN A 11 -0.81 -18.47 -50.03
C ASN A 11 -0.73 -17.58 -51.29
N GLN A 12 -1.70 -16.68 -51.45
CA GLN A 12 -1.69 -15.65 -52.47
C GLN A 12 -0.53 -14.65 -52.27
N CYS A 13 -0.28 -14.24 -51.03
CA CYS A 13 0.77 -13.31 -50.64
C CYS A 13 2.18 -13.90 -50.89
N VAL A 14 2.33 -15.21 -50.66
CA VAL A 14 3.52 -15.99 -51.04
C VAL A 14 3.74 -15.96 -52.56
N ARG A 15 2.70 -16.25 -53.36
CA ARG A 15 2.82 -16.26 -54.82
C ARG A 15 3.23 -14.93 -55.44
N PHE A 16 2.82 -13.82 -54.83
CA PHE A 16 3.18 -12.48 -55.32
C PHE A 16 4.48 -11.93 -54.71
N GLY A 17 5.20 -12.74 -53.91
CA GLY A 17 6.45 -12.32 -53.28
C GLY A 17 6.28 -11.20 -52.25
N ARG A 18 5.07 -11.04 -51.70
CA ARG A 18 4.72 -10.04 -50.68
C ARG A 18 4.51 -10.69 -49.31
N GLU A 19 5.40 -11.61 -48.98
CA GLU A 19 5.33 -12.36 -47.72
C GLU A 19 5.54 -11.46 -46.50
N ARG A 20 6.43 -10.48 -46.63
CA ARG A 20 6.79 -9.54 -45.55
C ARG A 20 5.72 -8.49 -45.26
N ASP A 21 4.83 -8.24 -46.23
CA ASP A 21 3.73 -7.26 -46.11
C ASP A 21 2.39 -7.94 -45.79
N CYS A 22 2.39 -9.26 -45.57
CA CYS A 22 1.20 -10.03 -45.23
C CYS A 22 0.91 -9.92 -43.72
N GLU A 23 0.41 -8.77 -43.30
CA GLU A 23 0.03 -8.53 -41.92
C GLU A 23 -1.42 -8.96 -41.68
N TYR A 24 -1.60 -9.93 -40.77
CA TYR A 24 -2.90 -10.20 -40.17
C TYR A 24 -3.06 -9.21 -39.01
N SER A 25 -3.90 -8.19 -39.18
CA SER A 25 -4.28 -7.35 -38.04
C SER A 25 -4.87 -8.27 -36.97
N GLU A 26 -4.33 -8.24 -35.75
CA GLU A 26 -4.92 -8.89 -34.58
C GLU A 26 -6.30 -8.27 -34.33
N LYS A 27 -7.31 -8.80 -35.01
CA LYS A 27 -8.69 -8.47 -34.74
C LYS A 27 -9.06 -9.21 -33.47
N ASP A 28 -9.44 -8.42 -32.49
CA ASP A 28 -10.33 -8.82 -31.40
C ASP A 28 -9.68 -9.53 -30.20
N GLN A 29 -8.71 -8.87 -29.58
CA GLN A 29 -8.59 -8.92 -28.12
C GLN A 29 -8.99 -7.54 -27.60
N ARG A 30 -10.06 -7.50 -26.79
CA ARG A 30 -10.49 -6.27 -26.13
C ARG A 30 -9.30 -5.59 -25.47
N SER A 31 -9.15 -4.30 -25.72
CA SER A 31 -8.03 -3.54 -25.18
C SER A 31 -8.08 -3.55 -23.65
N ARG A 32 -6.91 -3.60 -22.98
CA ARG A 32 -6.83 -3.56 -21.51
C ARG A 32 -7.62 -2.38 -20.92
N THR A 33 -7.64 -1.25 -21.62
CA THR A 33 -8.41 -0.06 -21.25
C THR A 33 -9.92 -0.30 -21.31
N GLU A 34 -10.41 -0.96 -22.35
CA GLU A 34 -11.83 -1.32 -22.50
C GLU A 34 -12.30 -2.33 -21.45
N ILE A 35 -11.43 -3.25 -21.04
CA ILE A 35 -11.71 -4.18 -19.92
C ILE A 35 -11.82 -3.41 -18.60
N LEU A 36 -10.90 -2.47 -18.38
CA LEU A 36 -10.90 -1.64 -17.17
C LEU A 36 -12.12 -0.72 -17.11
N GLU A 37 -12.50 -0.10 -18.23
CA GLU A 37 -13.68 0.77 -18.31
C GLU A 37 -14.98 0.02 -18.05
N GLU A 38 -15.15 -1.18 -18.61
CA GLU A 38 -16.31 -2.03 -18.31
C GLU A 38 -16.34 -2.43 -16.84
N THR A 39 -15.18 -2.77 -16.28
CA THR A 39 -15.07 -3.14 -14.86
C THR A 39 -15.44 -1.96 -13.96
N ILE A 40 -14.95 -0.75 -14.27
CA ILE A 40 -15.33 0.48 -13.56
C ILE A 40 -16.84 0.68 -13.64
N SER A 41 -17.44 0.50 -14.81
CA SER A 41 -18.89 0.66 -14.99
C SER A 41 -19.69 -0.32 -14.13
N ASN A 42 -19.30 -1.60 -14.12
CA ASN A 42 -19.94 -2.64 -13.31
C ASN A 42 -19.81 -2.37 -11.81
N LEU A 43 -18.62 -1.97 -11.36
CA LEU A 43 -18.37 -1.65 -9.95
C LEU A 43 -19.18 -0.43 -9.51
N GLN A 44 -19.26 0.61 -10.35
CA GLN A 44 -20.07 1.80 -10.07
C GLN A 44 -21.56 1.47 -9.99
N ALA A 45 -22.08 0.61 -10.87
CA ALA A 45 -23.47 0.15 -10.81
C ALA A 45 -23.75 -0.59 -9.49
N ARG A 46 -22.82 -1.46 -9.08
CA ARG A 46 -22.94 -2.21 -7.83
C ARG A 46 -22.89 -1.33 -6.59
N VAL A 47 -22.02 -0.33 -6.58
CA VAL A 47 -21.97 0.67 -5.51
C VAL A 47 -23.29 1.44 -5.44
N ARG A 48 -23.85 1.86 -6.57
CA ARG A 48 -25.15 2.56 -6.60
C ARG A 48 -26.29 1.71 -6.03
N GLU A 49 -26.33 0.42 -6.36
CA GLU A 49 -27.30 -0.52 -5.77
C GLU A 49 -27.15 -0.58 -4.24
N LEU A 50 -25.92 -0.73 -3.75
CA LEU A 50 -25.61 -0.81 -2.33
C LEU A 50 -25.91 0.52 -1.59
N GLU A 51 -25.60 1.66 -2.19
CA GLU A 51 -25.95 2.98 -1.69
C GLU A 51 -27.47 3.19 -1.66
N SER A 52 -28.19 2.69 -2.67
CA SER A 52 -29.65 2.77 -2.73
C SER A 52 -30.36 1.84 -1.74
N GLY A 53 -29.74 0.70 -1.41
CA GLY A 53 -30.22 -0.24 -0.39
C GLY A 53 -29.84 0.15 1.05
N SER A 54 -28.91 1.09 1.22
CA SER A 54 -28.47 1.61 2.50
C SER A 54 -29.10 2.98 2.81
N GLY A 55 -30.44 3.01 2.96
CA GLY A 55 -31.15 4.12 3.61
C GLY A 55 -30.93 4.14 5.15
N PRO A 56 -31.03 5.29 5.83
CA PRO A 56 -30.26 5.58 7.03
C PRO A 56 -30.89 4.99 8.31
N ALA A 57 -30.45 3.82 8.73
CA ALA A 57 -30.63 3.37 10.11
C ALA A 57 -29.65 2.25 10.48
N SER A 58 -28.49 2.62 11.02
CA SER A 58 -27.94 2.06 12.29
C SER A 58 -26.51 2.54 12.46
N GLY A 59 -26.27 3.45 13.42
CA GLY A 59 -24.91 3.79 13.83
C GLY A 59 -24.59 5.27 14.11
N ARG A 60 -25.55 6.20 14.06
CA ARG A 60 -25.33 7.51 14.70
C ARG A 60 -25.40 7.33 16.22
N ARG A 61 -24.29 6.92 16.84
CA ARG A 61 -24.07 7.23 18.26
C ARG A 61 -23.63 8.68 18.32
N ALA A 62 -24.46 9.51 18.93
CA ALA A 62 -24.08 10.86 19.32
C ALA A 62 -22.80 10.77 20.18
N ALA A 63 -21.77 11.52 19.80
CA ALA A 63 -20.62 11.74 20.65
C ALA A 63 -21.08 12.44 21.94
N PRO A 64 -20.57 12.06 23.12
CA PRO A 64 -20.81 12.84 24.34
C PRO A 64 -20.18 14.24 24.18
N PRO A 65 -20.76 15.29 24.80
CA PRO A 65 -20.21 16.63 24.72
C PRO A 65 -18.81 16.68 25.33
N ALA A 66 -17.87 17.21 24.56
CA ALA A 66 -16.50 17.43 24.98
C ALA A 66 -16.44 18.56 26.01
N SER A 67 -16.17 18.21 27.27
CA SER A 67 -15.67 19.15 28.28
C SER A 67 -14.59 18.46 29.10
N GLY A 68 -13.33 18.73 28.77
CA GLY A 68 -12.15 18.32 29.53
C GLY A 68 -10.87 18.73 28.79
N PRO A 69 -9.85 19.29 29.47
CA PRO A 69 -8.66 19.80 28.81
C PRO A 69 -7.80 18.66 28.27
N ALA A 70 -7.01 18.98 27.26
CA ALA A 70 -6.05 18.10 26.60
C ALA A 70 -5.06 17.51 27.62
N GLU A 71 -5.29 16.27 28.02
CA GLU A 71 -4.34 15.48 28.79
C GLU A 71 -3.78 14.40 27.86
N GLN A 72 -2.45 14.39 27.73
CA GLN A 72 -1.70 13.33 27.07
C GLN A 72 -2.11 11.97 27.67
N ARG A 73 -3.07 11.31 27.02
CA ARG A 73 -3.36 9.90 27.29
C ARG A 73 -2.27 9.08 26.61
N SER A 74 -1.17 8.90 27.32
CA SER A 74 -0.31 7.75 27.13
C SER A 74 -1.19 6.50 27.20
N PHE A 75 -1.36 5.85 26.05
CA PHE A 75 -2.15 4.62 25.95
C PHE A 75 -1.35 3.48 26.57
N SER A 76 -1.26 3.43 27.91
CA SER A 76 -0.85 2.22 28.61
C SER A 76 -2.08 1.31 28.71
N ALA A 77 -2.37 0.62 27.60
CA ALA A 77 -3.30 -0.48 27.64
C ALA A 77 -2.67 -1.61 28.47
N ARG A 78 -3.13 -1.72 29.71
CA ARG A 78 -2.93 -2.91 30.54
C ARG A 78 -3.84 -4.02 30.01
N PHE A 79 -3.36 -4.77 29.02
CA PHE A 79 -3.92 -6.09 28.73
C PHE A 79 -3.16 -7.12 29.56
N GLY A 80 -3.86 -7.71 30.52
CA GLY A 80 -3.34 -8.83 31.30
C GLY A 80 -3.37 -10.12 30.49
N GLY A 81 -2.28 -10.88 30.58
CA GLY A 81 -2.19 -12.28 30.16
C GLY A 81 -1.57 -12.50 28.78
N ALA A 82 -0.35 -13.06 28.78
CA ALA A 82 0.52 -13.38 27.63
C ALA A 82 1.04 -12.17 26.84
N GLU A 83 2.37 -12.02 26.82
CA GLU A 83 3.13 -10.96 26.13
C GLU A 83 3.05 -11.14 24.60
N LEU A 84 1.86 -10.99 24.02
CA LEU A 84 1.65 -10.84 22.60
C LEU A 84 2.14 -9.45 22.22
N ARG A 85 3.42 -9.33 21.83
CA ARG A 85 3.89 -8.12 21.17
C ARG A 85 3.00 -7.89 19.94
N PRO A 86 2.27 -6.77 19.86
CA PRO A 86 1.44 -6.49 18.71
C PRO A 86 2.32 -6.52 17.46
N ASP A 87 1.85 -7.21 16.44
CA ASP A 87 2.50 -7.21 15.14
C ASP A 87 2.57 -5.76 14.63
N VAL A 88 3.79 -5.25 14.46
CA VAL A 88 4.05 -3.85 14.09
C VAL A 88 3.35 -3.50 12.80
N VAL A 89 3.33 -4.43 11.84
CA VAL A 89 2.68 -4.21 10.54
C VAL A 89 1.18 -3.99 10.74
N ARG A 90 0.53 -4.79 11.58
CA ARG A 90 -0.89 -4.63 11.90
C ARG A 90 -1.16 -3.34 12.67
N LEU A 91 -0.26 -2.95 13.57
CA LEU A 91 -0.38 -1.68 14.28
C LEU A 91 -0.33 -0.50 13.29
N VAL A 92 0.63 -0.51 12.35
CA VAL A 92 0.72 0.49 11.27
C VAL A 92 -0.57 0.50 10.44
N GLN A 93 -1.06 -0.67 10.01
CA GLN A 93 -2.32 -0.78 9.26
C GLN A 93 -3.51 -0.19 10.03
N CYS A 94 -3.61 -0.45 11.32
CA CYS A 94 -4.64 0.15 12.18
C CYS A 94 -4.54 1.68 12.21
N HIS A 95 -3.34 2.24 12.38
CA HIS A 95 -3.17 3.70 12.37
C HIS A 95 -3.52 4.32 11.01
N VAL A 96 -3.18 3.66 9.91
CA VAL A 96 -3.57 4.10 8.56
C VAL A 96 -5.08 4.13 8.40
N LEU A 97 -5.78 3.08 8.83
CA LEU A 97 -7.25 3.03 8.77
C LEU A 97 -7.90 4.11 9.64
N LEU A 98 -7.39 4.33 10.86
CA LEU A 98 -7.86 5.39 11.74
C LEU A 98 -7.63 6.77 11.12
N ALA A 99 -6.45 7.01 10.54
CA ALA A 99 -6.14 8.26 9.86
C ALA A 99 -7.13 8.53 8.72
N HIS A 100 -7.37 7.53 7.85
CA HIS A 100 -8.36 7.64 6.79
C HIS A 100 -9.76 7.97 7.31
N TYR A 101 -10.21 7.26 8.35
CA TYR A 101 -11.50 7.53 8.98
C TYR A 101 -11.61 9.00 9.45
N PHE A 102 -10.64 9.49 10.22
CA PHE A 102 -10.65 10.86 10.74
C PHE A 102 -10.55 11.91 9.63
N PHE A 103 -9.79 11.63 8.57
CA PHE A 103 -9.75 12.50 7.41
C PHE A 103 -11.09 12.58 6.67
N THR A 104 -11.81 11.45 6.55
CA THR A 104 -13.15 11.44 5.94
C THR A 104 -14.20 12.13 6.81
N ASP A 105 -14.04 12.12 8.14
CA ASP A 105 -14.91 12.84 9.08
C ASP A 105 -14.57 14.34 9.19
N GLY A 106 -13.49 14.79 8.54
CA GLY A 106 -13.01 16.18 8.59
C GLY A 106 -12.22 16.54 9.85
N GLN A 107 -11.94 15.55 10.72
CA GLN A 107 -11.11 15.69 11.92
C GLN A 107 -9.62 15.61 11.55
N PHE A 108 -9.13 16.64 10.84
CA PHE A 108 -7.79 16.62 10.24
C PHE A 108 -6.65 16.53 11.27
N ARG A 109 -6.84 17.04 12.49
CA ARG A 109 -5.82 17.01 13.53
C ARG A 109 -5.62 15.60 14.05
N GLU A 110 -6.71 14.91 14.34
CA GLU A 110 -6.75 13.51 14.78
C GLU A 110 -6.18 12.61 13.68
N GLY A 111 -6.62 12.83 12.43
CA GLY A 111 -6.06 12.11 11.27
C GLY A 111 -4.55 12.28 11.16
N ARG A 112 -4.05 13.51 11.29
CA ARG A 112 -2.61 13.80 11.26
C ARG A 112 -1.85 13.18 12.43
N GLN A 113 -2.45 13.11 13.62
CA GLN A 113 -1.84 12.42 14.77
C GLN A 113 -1.66 10.93 14.47
N HIS A 114 -2.68 10.27 13.93
CA HIS A 114 -2.58 8.85 13.56
C HIS A 114 -1.54 8.62 12.45
N THR A 115 -1.43 9.52 11.47
CA THR A 115 -0.35 9.48 10.48
C THR A 115 1.03 9.64 11.14
N ALA A 116 1.18 10.55 12.11
CA ALA A 116 2.44 10.75 12.83
C ALA A 116 2.86 9.53 13.67
N ASP A 117 1.91 8.90 14.33
CA ASP A 117 2.15 7.65 15.06
C ASP A 117 2.59 6.54 14.09
N ALA A 118 1.94 6.40 12.93
CA ALA A 118 2.31 5.42 11.90
C ALA A 118 3.72 5.68 11.34
N VAL A 119 4.04 6.94 11.02
CA VAL A 119 5.38 7.36 10.57
C VAL A 119 6.44 6.99 11.61
N SER A 120 6.16 7.28 12.89
CA SER A 120 7.07 6.96 13.99
C SER A 120 7.35 5.46 14.10
N LEU A 121 6.32 4.63 13.97
CA LEU A 121 6.46 3.16 13.99
C LEU A 121 7.30 2.67 12.81
N VAL A 122 7.00 3.15 11.61
CA VAL A 122 7.70 2.76 10.37
C VAL A 122 9.18 3.12 10.41
N LEU A 123 9.54 4.30 10.92
CA LEU A 123 10.93 4.71 11.07
C LEU A 123 11.64 3.96 12.20
N LEU A 124 10.99 3.82 13.37
CA LEU A 124 11.56 3.13 14.53
C LEU A 124 11.88 1.66 14.24
N HIS A 125 11.02 1.00 13.49
CA HIS A 125 11.17 -0.40 13.10
C HIS A 125 11.94 -0.60 11.78
N GLN A 126 12.45 0.48 11.18
CA GLN A 126 13.24 0.50 9.94
C GLN A 126 12.53 -0.14 8.73
N LEU A 127 11.22 0.02 8.65
CA LEU A 127 10.41 -0.44 7.52
C LEU A 127 10.73 0.26 6.18
N HIS A 128 11.53 1.33 6.21
CA HIS A 128 12.06 2.04 5.05
C HIS A 128 13.38 1.44 4.51
N LYS A 129 13.96 0.43 5.19
CA LYS A 129 15.24 -0.22 4.83
C LYS A 129 15.13 -1.74 4.82
N ILE A 130 14.19 -2.26 4.03
CA ILE A 130 13.90 -3.71 4.02
C ILE A 130 15.03 -4.53 3.38
N ARG A 131 15.77 -4.00 2.39
CA ARG A 131 16.80 -4.74 1.64
C ARG A 131 18.22 -4.51 2.10
N SER A 132 18.47 -3.40 2.78
CA SER A 132 19.78 -3.02 3.27
C SER A 132 20.17 -3.99 4.38
N PRO A 133 21.32 -4.68 4.26
CA PRO A 133 21.79 -5.54 5.32
C PRO A 133 21.93 -4.68 6.58
N ARG A 134 21.16 -5.02 7.62
CA ARG A 134 21.21 -4.40 8.95
C ARG A 134 22.67 -4.12 9.30
N GLY A 135 23.04 -2.85 9.31
CA GLY A 135 24.38 -2.43 9.70
C GLY A 135 24.67 -3.01 11.08
N ARG A 136 25.62 -3.95 11.16
CA ARG A 136 26.08 -4.62 12.39
C ARG A 136 26.79 -3.65 13.35
N ASP A 137 26.69 -2.35 13.09
CA ASP A 137 27.32 -1.25 13.80
C ASP A 137 26.29 -0.45 14.61
N ALA A 138 25.37 -1.13 15.29
CA ALA A 138 24.49 -0.53 16.31
C ALA A 138 25.27 0.04 17.52
N SER A 139 26.61 -0.07 17.51
CA SER A 139 27.48 0.37 18.60
C SER A 139 27.86 1.87 18.55
N LYS A 140 27.39 2.66 17.57
CA LYS A 140 27.81 4.08 17.43
C LYS A 140 26.73 5.13 17.19
N THR A 141 25.44 4.80 17.21
CA THR A 141 24.40 5.84 17.20
C THR A 141 24.07 6.29 18.63
N HIS A 142 24.80 7.31 19.07
CA HIS A 142 24.53 8.10 20.27
C HIS A 142 23.28 8.98 20.04
N LEU A 143 22.10 8.37 20.13
CA LEU A 143 20.84 9.08 20.40
C LEU A 143 20.43 8.72 21.83
N VAL A 144 20.44 9.75 22.67
CA VAL A 144 20.00 9.84 24.07
C VAL A 144 19.24 8.62 24.60
N GLY A 145 19.95 7.78 25.37
CA GLY A 145 19.46 7.28 26.65
C GLY A 145 18.19 6.40 26.67
N VAL A 146 18.00 5.47 25.73
CA VAL A 146 17.21 4.25 25.98
C VAL A 146 17.90 3.08 25.27
N GLY A 147 18.11 1.96 25.96
CA GLY A 147 18.70 0.76 25.38
C GLY A 147 17.78 0.16 24.30
N VAL A 148 17.99 0.54 23.04
CA VAL A 148 17.14 0.18 21.90
C VAL A 148 17.85 -0.86 21.00
N ALA A 149 18.30 -1.97 21.59
CA ALA A 149 18.77 -3.13 20.82
C ALA A 149 17.60 -4.01 20.32
N HIS A 150 16.35 -3.73 20.75
CA HIS A 150 15.18 -4.59 20.55
C HIS A 150 14.07 -4.03 19.65
N THR A 151 14.25 -2.87 18.99
CA THR A 151 13.18 -2.31 18.13
C THR A 151 13.29 -2.73 16.67
N ALA A 152 14.45 -3.17 16.20
CA ALA A 152 14.58 -3.61 14.81
C ALA A 152 13.82 -4.94 14.62
N MET A 153 12.81 -4.96 13.73
CA MET A 153 12.01 -6.15 13.45
C MET A 153 12.86 -7.26 12.84
N PRO A 154 12.68 -8.54 13.23
CA PRO A 154 13.46 -9.66 12.70
C PRO A 154 13.42 -9.68 11.16
N PRO A 155 14.41 -10.30 10.49
CA PRO A 155 14.33 -10.51 9.04
C PRO A 155 12.97 -11.10 8.65
N PRO A 156 12.37 -10.71 7.52
CA PRO A 156 11.09 -11.26 7.09
C PRO A 156 11.21 -12.78 6.96
N ALA A 157 10.25 -13.52 7.51
CA ALA A 157 10.26 -14.97 7.48
C ALA A 157 9.94 -15.50 6.07
N ASP A 158 9.00 -14.85 5.39
CA ASP A 158 8.46 -15.24 4.08
C ASP A 158 8.28 -14.04 3.16
N LEU A 159 8.14 -14.29 1.85
CA LEU A 159 7.86 -13.26 0.83
C LEU A 159 6.56 -12.49 1.11
N ILE A 160 5.58 -13.13 1.75
CA ILE A 160 4.32 -12.49 2.13
C ILE A 160 4.59 -11.42 3.19
N GLU A 161 5.35 -11.75 4.23
CA GLU A 161 5.70 -10.80 5.29
C GLU A 161 6.55 -9.65 4.76
N GLU A 162 7.49 -9.92 3.85
CA GLU A 162 8.25 -8.87 3.15
C GLU A 162 7.31 -7.94 2.34
N GLY A 163 6.33 -8.53 1.65
CA GLY A 163 5.30 -7.79 0.91
C GLY A 163 4.43 -6.92 1.81
N GLU A 164 3.99 -7.44 2.96
CA GLU A 164 3.20 -6.69 3.93
C GLU A 164 3.97 -5.52 4.54
N ARG A 165 5.25 -5.72 4.87
CA ARG A 165 6.16 -4.66 5.37
C ARG A 165 6.39 -3.59 4.31
N THR A 166 6.61 -4.01 3.07
CA THR A 166 6.75 -3.12 1.90
C THR A 166 5.49 -2.27 1.73
N HIS A 167 4.33 -2.92 1.70
CA HIS A 167 3.06 -2.24 1.53
C HIS A 167 2.77 -1.28 2.69
N ALA A 168 3.02 -1.68 3.94
CA ALA A 168 2.82 -0.83 5.11
C ALA A 168 3.65 0.46 5.05
N PHE A 169 4.93 0.37 4.65
CA PHE A 169 5.77 1.55 4.45
C PHE A 169 5.19 2.50 3.40
N TRP A 170 4.90 2.00 2.20
CA TRP A 170 4.42 2.85 1.10
C TRP A 170 3.06 3.45 1.37
N HIS A 171 2.18 2.74 2.07
CA HIS A 171 0.88 3.28 2.45
C HIS A 171 1.03 4.50 3.35
N VAL A 172 1.88 4.41 4.39
CA VAL A 172 2.15 5.54 5.29
C VAL A 172 2.84 6.69 4.55
N TYR A 173 3.81 6.38 3.68
CA TYR A 173 4.51 7.38 2.88
C TYR A 173 3.54 8.18 1.99
N ILE A 174 2.72 7.47 1.20
CA ILE A 174 1.75 8.10 0.30
C ILE A 174 0.73 8.91 1.09
N LEU A 175 0.23 8.36 2.21
CA LEU A 175 -0.73 9.04 3.08
C LEU A 175 -0.16 10.36 3.63
N ASP A 176 1.07 10.36 4.15
CA ASP A 176 1.75 11.57 4.63
C ASP A 176 1.92 12.60 3.50
N LYS A 177 2.39 12.20 2.32
CA LYS A 177 2.61 13.12 1.18
C LYS A 177 1.31 13.76 0.68
N ILE A 178 0.25 12.97 0.50
CA ILE A 178 -1.05 13.47 0.02
C ILE A 178 -1.61 14.49 1.01
N TRP A 179 -1.69 14.13 2.29
CA TRP A 179 -2.32 14.99 3.29
C TRP A 179 -1.46 16.19 3.69
N ALA A 180 -0.13 16.08 3.67
CA ALA A 180 0.76 17.23 3.82
C ALA A 180 0.52 18.27 2.71
N SER A 181 0.43 17.80 1.46
CA SER A 181 0.18 18.65 0.29
C SER A 181 -1.20 19.32 0.34
N LEU A 182 -2.25 18.57 0.66
CA LEU A 182 -3.63 19.09 0.72
C LEU A 182 -3.83 20.11 1.86
N LEU A 183 -3.20 19.90 3.01
CA LEU A 183 -3.34 20.77 4.18
C LEU A 183 -2.33 21.93 4.19
N GLY A 184 -1.45 22.03 3.19
CA GLY A 184 -0.38 23.04 3.15
C GLY A 184 0.58 22.92 4.34
N CYS A 185 0.75 21.71 4.87
CA CYS A 185 1.58 21.43 6.04
C CYS A 185 2.88 20.73 5.62
N PRO A 186 3.96 20.83 6.41
CA PRO A 186 5.16 20.04 6.15
C PRO A 186 4.86 18.53 6.32
N SER A 187 5.40 17.74 5.40
CA SER A 187 5.41 16.28 5.44
C SER A 187 6.24 15.80 6.64
N LEU A 188 5.76 14.76 7.31
CA LEU A 188 6.43 14.17 8.47
C LEU A 188 7.63 13.32 8.04
N LEU A 189 7.58 12.75 6.84
CA LEU A 189 8.70 12.06 6.19
C LEU A 189 9.48 13.05 5.33
N VAL A 190 10.42 13.76 5.96
CA VAL A 190 11.32 14.69 5.27
C VAL A 190 12.33 13.91 4.44
N GLU A 191 12.48 14.26 3.17
CA GLU A 191 13.54 13.76 2.29
C GLU A 191 14.66 14.78 2.27
N ASP A 192 15.56 14.70 3.24
CA ASP A 192 16.74 15.57 3.33
C ASP A 192 17.98 14.97 2.66
N GLY A 193 17.85 13.77 2.07
CA GLY A 193 18.96 13.02 1.47
C GLY A 193 19.96 12.48 2.50
N SER A 194 19.64 12.57 3.80
CA SER A 194 20.46 11.98 4.84
C SER A 194 20.33 10.45 4.83
N PRO A 195 21.34 9.72 5.32
CA PRO A 195 21.26 8.26 5.43
C PRO A 195 20.14 7.81 6.39
N ALA A 196 19.55 8.69 7.20
CA ALA A 196 18.42 8.35 8.07
C ALA A 196 17.07 8.39 7.34
N THR A 197 16.98 9.11 6.22
CA THR A 197 15.76 9.27 5.41
C THR A 197 15.85 8.54 4.07
N GLU A 198 16.99 7.91 3.78
CA GLU A 198 17.19 7.06 2.60
C GLU A 198 16.23 5.87 2.61
N ILE A 199 15.43 5.78 1.54
CA ILE A 199 14.42 4.73 1.33
C ILE A 199 15.01 3.66 0.43
N ASP A 200 15.12 2.45 0.95
CA ASP A 200 15.60 1.25 0.23
C ASP A 200 14.49 0.18 0.08
N THR A 201 13.29 0.49 0.57
CA THR A 201 12.12 -0.36 0.41
C THR A 201 11.70 -0.44 -1.07
N PRO A 202 11.54 -1.64 -1.67
CA PRO A 202 11.04 -1.80 -3.04
C PRO A 202 9.72 -1.11 -3.28
N TRP A 203 9.46 -0.67 -4.51
CA TRP A 203 8.09 -0.46 -4.96
C TRP A 203 7.26 -1.75 -4.78
N PRO A 204 6.02 -1.68 -4.25
CA PRO A 204 5.13 -2.83 -4.20
C PRO A 204 4.94 -3.40 -5.60
N LEU A 205 5.03 -4.73 -5.72
CA LEU A 205 4.76 -5.40 -6.99
C LEU A 205 3.33 -5.12 -7.44
N ALA A 206 3.12 -5.04 -8.75
CA ALA A 206 1.77 -4.92 -9.28
C ALA A 206 0.97 -6.20 -8.99
N LEU A 207 -0.36 -6.09 -8.85
CA LEU A 207 -1.23 -7.21 -8.42
C LEU A 207 -1.11 -8.46 -9.33
N ASP A 208 -0.82 -8.26 -10.61
CA ASP A 208 -0.56 -9.31 -11.60
C ASP A 208 0.73 -10.09 -11.32
N GLN A 209 1.77 -9.44 -10.81
CA GLN A 209 3.05 -10.07 -10.50
C GLN A 209 3.00 -10.94 -9.24
N TYR A 210 2.13 -10.61 -8.27
CA TYR A 210 1.91 -11.47 -7.09
C TYR A 210 1.19 -12.79 -7.44
N ALA A 211 0.29 -12.76 -8.43
CA ALA A 211 -0.43 -13.96 -8.86
C ALA A 211 0.51 -15.00 -9.49
N ASP A 212 1.53 -14.56 -10.20
CA ASP A 212 2.49 -15.46 -10.86
C ASP A 212 3.50 -16.05 -9.87
N VAL A 213 3.94 -15.31 -8.85
CA VAL A 213 4.79 -15.86 -7.76
C VAL A 213 4.04 -16.96 -6.97
N SER A 214 2.73 -16.82 -6.77
CA SER A 214 1.92 -17.85 -6.11
C SER A 214 1.76 -19.13 -6.95
N ARG A 215 1.78 -18.99 -8.29
CA ARG A 215 1.69 -20.11 -9.23
C ARG A 215 2.99 -20.88 -9.31
N ASP A 216 4.12 -20.18 -9.32
CA ASP A 216 5.45 -20.81 -9.36
C ASP A 216 5.80 -21.53 -8.05
N SER A 217 5.37 -21.01 -6.90
CA SER A 217 5.57 -21.69 -5.60
C SER A 217 4.67 -22.91 -5.39
N SER A 218 3.63 -23.09 -6.22
CA SER A 218 2.76 -24.28 -6.23
C SER A 218 3.24 -25.34 -7.23
N ALA A 219 4.31 -25.06 -7.98
CA ALA A 219 4.90 -25.93 -8.99
C ALA A 219 6.20 -26.63 -8.52
N LEU A 220 6.54 -26.51 -7.25
CA LEU A 220 7.60 -27.26 -6.54
C LEU A 220 6.99 -28.09 -5.40
#